data_AF-A0A926M4R7-F1
#
_entry.id   AF-A0A926M4R7-F1
#
_cell.length_a   1.000
_cell.length_b   1.000
_cell.length_c   1.000
_cell.angle_alpha   90.00
_cell.angle_beta   90.00
_cell.angle_gamma   90.00
#
_symmetry.space_group_name_H-M   'P 1'
#
loop_
_entity.id
_entity.type
_entity.pdbx_description
1 polymer ?
#
loop_
_entity_poly.entity_id
_entity_poly.type
_entity_poly.pdbx_seq_one_letter_code
_entity_poly.pdbx_strand_id
1 'polypeptide(L)'
;MSLQNKQPESKQLLAKYWATGKKFHDKTSSFIKKYNNKIIVIKYGGYALTKPALLKSFAKNISLLNQLGIKVIVVHGGGPQIEKELKK
;
A
#
# COMPACT_ATOMS: atom_id res chain seq x y z
N MET A 1 -11.57 -16.86 16.61
CA MET A 1 -11.95 -17.16 15.21
C MET A 1 -10.67 -17.35 14.40
N SER A 2 -10.41 -18.58 13.94
CA SER A 2 -9.09 -19.05 13.50
C SER A 2 -8.62 -18.44 12.16
N LEU A 3 -7.42 -17.87 12.16
CA LEU A 3 -6.77 -17.14 11.05
C LEU A 3 -6.28 -18.02 9.88
N GLN A 4 -6.77 -19.26 9.77
CA GLN A 4 -6.22 -20.25 8.83
C GLN A 4 -6.89 -20.24 7.44
N ASN A 5 -8.01 -19.50 7.25
CA ASN A 5 -8.82 -19.54 6.01
C ASN A 5 -8.64 -18.35 5.01
N LYS A 6 -7.67 -17.43 5.20
CA LYS A 6 -7.54 -16.23 4.33
C LYS A 6 -6.66 -16.37 3.07
N GLN A 7 -6.04 -17.53 2.84
CA GLN A 7 -5.16 -17.73 1.67
C GLN A 7 -5.85 -17.53 0.30
N PRO A 8 -7.05 -18.08 0.02
CA PRO A 8 -7.70 -17.87 -1.27
C PRO A 8 -8.09 -16.40 -1.51
N GLU A 9 -8.47 -15.68 -0.45
CA GLU A 9 -8.78 -14.25 -0.50
C GLU A 9 -7.54 -13.42 -0.89
N SER A 10 -6.38 -13.71 -0.29
CA SER A 10 -5.14 -12.98 -0.61
C SER A 10 -4.70 -13.12 -2.07
N LYS A 11 -4.86 -14.29 -2.70
CA LYS A 11 -4.51 -14.49 -4.13
C LYS A 11 -5.43 -13.69 -5.05
N GLN A 12 -6.72 -13.63 -4.75
CA GLN A 12 -7.67 -12.81 -5.51
C GLN A 12 -7.36 -11.31 -5.39
N LEU A 13 -7.03 -10.85 -4.18
CA LEU A 13 -6.60 -9.47 -3.93
C LEU A 13 -5.31 -9.13 -4.72
N LEU A 14 -4.32 -10.01 -4.69
CA LEU A 14 -3.08 -9.82 -5.44
C LEU A 14 -3.33 -9.78 -6.96
N ALA A 15 -4.21 -10.62 -7.49
CA ALA A 15 -4.59 -10.56 -8.90
C ALA A 15 -5.32 -9.25 -9.26
N LYS A 16 -6.22 -8.78 -8.40
CA LYS A 16 -7.00 -7.55 -8.60
C LYS A 16 -6.13 -6.28 -8.56
N TYR A 17 -5.26 -6.15 -7.57
CA TYR A 17 -4.49 -4.92 -7.33
C TYR A 17 -3.08 -4.96 -7.93
N TRP A 18 -2.51 -6.15 -8.18
CA TRP A 18 -1.14 -6.34 -8.67
C TRP A 18 -1.02 -7.47 -9.71
N ALA A 19 -1.76 -7.34 -10.81
CA ALA A 19 -1.80 -8.31 -11.90
C ALA A 19 -0.42 -8.60 -12.53
N THR A 20 0.41 -7.56 -12.72
CA THR A 20 1.76 -7.68 -13.29
C THR A 20 2.73 -8.44 -12.38
N GLY A 21 2.38 -8.61 -11.10
CA GLY A 21 3.16 -9.32 -10.10
C GLY A 21 2.95 -10.82 -10.04
N LYS A 22 2.20 -11.42 -10.97
CA LYS A 22 1.76 -12.84 -10.89
C LYS A 22 2.88 -13.82 -10.52
N LYS A 23 4.08 -13.64 -11.07
CA LYS A 23 5.27 -14.47 -10.78
C LYS A 23 5.73 -14.45 -9.32
N PHE A 24 5.27 -13.48 -8.54
CA PHE A 24 5.62 -13.31 -7.13
C PHE A 24 4.48 -13.69 -6.17
N HIS A 25 3.27 -13.95 -6.67
CA HIS A 25 2.09 -14.18 -5.82
C HIS A 25 2.31 -15.33 -4.83
N ASP A 26 2.92 -16.44 -5.27
CA ASP A 26 3.17 -17.59 -4.40
C ASP A 26 4.20 -17.29 -3.29
N LYS A 27 5.20 -16.43 -3.56
CA LYS A 27 6.17 -15.98 -2.54
C LYS A 27 5.57 -14.95 -1.58
N THR A 28 4.46 -14.31 -1.94
CA THR A 28 3.88 -13.19 -1.19
C THR A 28 3.28 -13.64 0.15
N SER A 29 2.76 -14.86 0.24
CA SER A 29 2.17 -15.41 1.48
C SER A 29 3.15 -15.42 2.66
N SER A 30 4.45 -15.63 2.43
CA SER A 30 5.47 -15.55 3.50
C SER A 30 5.60 -14.13 4.06
N PHE A 31 5.59 -13.12 3.20
CA PHE A 31 5.67 -11.72 3.62
C PHE A 31 4.42 -11.28 4.38
N ILE A 32 3.22 -11.67 3.92
CA ILE A 32 1.97 -11.37 4.61
C ILE A 32 2.00 -11.93 6.03
N LYS A 33 2.43 -13.19 6.20
CA LYS A 33 2.58 -13.80 7.53
C LYS A 33 3.63 -13.07 8.38
N LYS A 34 4.79 -12.73 7.81
CA LYS A 34 5.89 -12.03 8.52
C LYS A 34 5.48 -10.67 9.08
N TYR A 35 4.62 -9.94 8.36
CA TYR A 35 4.19 -8.59 8.71
C TYR A 35 2.77 -8.53 9.28
N ASN A 36 2.11 -9.67 9.47
CA ASN A 36 0.81 -9.73 10.11
C ASN A 36 0.88 -9.09 11.51
N ASN A 37 -0.10 -8.24 11.83
CA ASN A 37 -0.17 -7.42 13.04
C ASN A 37 0.98 -6.43 13.29
N LYS A 38 1.96 -6.31 12.38
CA LYS A 38 3.00 -5.28 12.47
C LYS A 38 2.52 -3.98 11.85
N ILE A 39 3.05 -2.88 12.36
CA ILE A 39 2.83 -1.55 11.79
C ILE A 39 3.97 -1.25 10.82
N ILE A 40 3.62 -0.93 9.57
CA ILE A 40 4.56 -0.43 8.57
C ILE A 40 4.36 1.07 8.42
N VAL A 41 5.41 1.85 8.65
CA VAL A 41 5.40 3.30 8.40
C VAL A 41 5.97 3.56 7.01
N ILE A 42 5.20 4.23 6.15
CA ILE A 42 5.61 4.58 4.80
C ILE A 42 5.68 6.09 4.67
N LYS A 43 6.89 6.62 4.43
CA LYS A 43 7.06 8.02 4.06
C LYS A 43 6.75 8.23 2.58
N TYR A 44 5.66 8.92 2.30
CA TYR A 44 5.25 9.34 0.95
C TYR A 44 5.68 10.78 0.68
N GLY A 45 6.43 11.02 -0.39
CA GLY A 45 6.93 12.37 -0.70
C GLY A 45 5.80 13.35 -1.02
N GLY A 46 5.88 14.59 -0.51
CA GLY A 46 4.88 15.62 -0.81
C GLY A 46 4.75 15.94 -2.31
N TYR A 47 5.85 15.84 -3.06
CA TYR A 47 5.84 15.95 -4.53
C TYR A 47 5.05 14.84 -5.22
N ALA A 48 5.00 13.64 -4.65
CA ALA A 48 4.22 12.55 -5.26
C ALA A 48 2.72 12.80 -5.13
N LEU A 49 2.27 13.62 -4.16
CA LEU A 49 0.87 14.03 -4.01
C LEU A 49 0.38 14.93 -5.16
N THR A 50 1.28 15.62 -5.87
CA THR A 50 0.89 16.55 -6.96
C THR A 50 0.58 15.83 -8.26
N LYS A 51 0.96 14.55 -8.38
CA LYS A 51 0.78 13.74 -9.59
C LYS A 51 -0.38 12.75 -9.39
N PRO A 52 -1.57 12.97 -10.00
CA PRO A 52 -2.75 12.13 -9.77
C PRO A 52 -2.52 10.63 -10.03
N ALA A 53 -1.73 10.30 -11.05
CA ALA A 53 -1.39 8.92 -11.37
C ALA A 53 -0.58 8.24 -10.25
N LEU A 54 0.39 8.94 -9.65
CA LEU A 54 1.18 8.41 -8.54
C LEU A 54 0.34 8.27 -7.27
N LEU A 55 -0.51 9.26 -6.98
CA LEU A 55 -1.41 9.22 -5.82
C LEU A 55 -2.38 8.04 -5.93
N LYS A 56 -3.01 7.85 -7.10
CA LYS A 56 -3.94 6.74 -7.35
C LYS A 56 -3.25 5.38 -7.24
N SER A 57 -2.04 5.26 -7.80
CA SER A 57 -1.24 4.04 -7.69
C SER A 57 -0.87 3.74 -6.24
N PHE A 58 -0.41 4.75 -5.50
CA PHE A 58 -0.08 4.63 -4.09
C PHE A 58 -1.29 4.20 -3.25
N ALA A 59 -2.44 4.86 -3.42
CA ALA A 59 -3.68 4.52 -2.72
C ALA A 59 -4.12 3.07 -2.97
N LYS A 60 -3.98 2.56 -4.21
CA LYS A 60 -4.25 1.15 -4.53
C LYS A 60 -3.34 0.20 -3.75
N ASN A 61 -2.06 0.53 -3.63
CA ASN A 61 -1.10 -0.28 -2.87
C ASN A 61 -1.42 -0.27 -1.36
N ILE A 62 -1.77 0.89 -0.79
CA ILE A 62 -2.21 0.99 0.61
C ILE A 62 -3.49 0.18 0.85
N SER A 63 -4.46 0.27 -0.06
CA SER A 63 -5.69 -0.54 -0.01
C SER A 63 -5.40 -2.04 -0.03
N LEU A 64 -4.47 -2.48 -0.89
CA LEU A 64 -4.04 -3.88 -0.95
C LEU A 64 -3.43 -4.32 0.38
N LEU A 65 -2.48 -3.56 0.92
CA LEU A 65 -1.83 -3.89 2.20
C LEU A 65 -2.85 -3.98 3.35
N ASN A 66 -3.78 -3.03 3.44
CA ASN A 66 -4.82 -3.03 4.46
C ASN A 66 -5.74 -4.27 4.35
N GLN A 67 -6.16 -4.63 3.13
CA GLN A 67 -6.99 -5.83 2.90
C GLN A 67 -6.24 -7.14 3.16
N LEU A 68 -4.91 -7.15 3.01
CA LEU A 68 -4.05 -8.25 3.42
C LEU A 68 -3.81 -8.32 4.94
N GLY A 69 -4.39 -7.42 5.73
CA GLY A 69 -4.24 -7.37 7.19
C GLY A 69 -2.97 -6.68 7.68
N ILE A 70 -2.25 -5.99 6.80
CA ILE A 70 -1.05 -5.24 7.14
C ILE A 70 -1.45 -3.82 7.54
N LYS A 71 -1.10 -3.41 8.76
CA LYS A 71 -1.39 -2.08 9.27
C LYS A 71 -0.37 -1.09 8.73
N VAL A 72 -0.83 -0.05 8.05
CA VAL A 72 0.05 0.96 7.45
C VAL A 72 -0.22 2.33 8.05
N ILE A 73 0.84 3.03 8.43
CA ILE A 73 0.82 4.46 8.73
C ILE A 73 1.50 5.18 7.56
N VAL A 74 0.80 6.11 6.94
CA VAL A 74 1.38 6.95 5.89
C VAL A 74 1.79 8.28 6.49
N VAL A 75 3.07 8.63 6.34
CA VAL A 75 3.59 9.96 6.68
C VAL A 75 3.88 10.68 5.37
N HIS A 76 3.39 11.89 5.18
CA HIS A 76 3.70 12.67 3.99
C HIS A 76 4.16 14.09 4.31
N GLY A 77 4.95 14.65 3.39
CA GLY A 77 5.28 16.07 3.42
C GLY A 77 4.25 16.92 2.67
N GLY A 78 4.43 18.23 2.70
CA GLY A 78 3.60 19.21 1.97
C GLY A 78 4.39 20.26 1.19
N GLY A 79 5.68 20.02 0.91
CA GLY A 79 6.59 21.00 0.31
C GLY A 79 6.02 21.75 -0.91
N PRO A 80 5.50 21.06 -1.94
CA PRO A 80 4.92 21.73 -3.11
C PRO A 80 3.69 22.58 -2.77
N GLN A 81 2.86 22.14 -1.83
CA GLN A 81 1.69 22.89 -1.36
C GLN A 81 2.13 24.15 -0.60
N ILE A 82 3.13 24.01 0.28
CA ILE A 82 3.71 25.15 1.02
C ILE A 82 4.31 26.16 0.03
N GLU A 83 5.09 25.71 -0.94
CA GLU A 83 5.70 26.58 -1.96
C GLU A 83 4.66 27.33 -2.79
N LYS A 84 3.56 26.65 -3.16
CA LYS A 84 2.43 27.27 -3.86
C LYS A 84 1.79 28.37 -3.03
N GLU A 85 1.60 28.15 -1.74
CA GLU A 85 1.00 29.14 -0.83
C GLU A 85 1.93 30.33 -0.58
N LEU A 86 3.25 30.10 -0.47
CA LEU A 86 4.24 31.18 -0.28
C LEU A 86 4.44 32.08 -1.52
N LYS A 87 4.03 31.60 -2.71
CA LYS A 87 4.12 32.35 -3.98
C LYS A 87 2.84 33.14 -4.31
N LYS A 88 1.81 33.07 -3.46
CA LYS A 88 0.63 33.92 -3.55
C LYS A 88 0.93 35.30 -2.97
#